data_AF-A0A7C5CYV3-F1
#
_entry.id   AF-A0A7C5CYV3-F1
#
_cell.length_a   1.000
_cell.length_b   1.000
_cell.length_c   1.000
_cell.angle_alpha   90.00
_cell.angle_beta   90.00
_cell.angle_gamma   90.00
#
_symmetry.space_group_name_H-M   'P 1'
#
loop_
_entity.id
_entity.type
_entity.pdbx_description
1 polymer ?
#
loop_
_entity_poly.entity_id
_entity_poly.type
_entity_poly.pdbx_seq_one_letter_code
_entity_poly.pdbx_strand_id
1 'polypeptide(L)'
;MAMMLRRYSTECNRTPFRKTWGRWAFTLIELLVVLAIFGLLAAVSLPYVRDIGKGSAIKSAMHQLLQDLAYARQRAISDRAEVFVVFLPNVSRWQGFVWDPPALPPRQMEIATNLLNFQYRGYAIVALRRAGDQPGRGSFRYITEWRALPEGVFIPPRKFDEQFSMPFR
;
A
#
# COMPACT_ATOMS: atom_id res chain seq x y z
N MET A 1 -68.19 -18.70 -56.64
CA MET A 1 -68.38 -17.84 -55.45
C MET A 1 -67.09 -17.09 -55.22
N ALA A 2 -67.07 -15.83 -55.65
CA ALA A 2 -65.90 -14.96 -55.64
C ALA A 2 -65.68 -14.34 -54.25
N MET A 3 -64.42 -14.17 -53.85
CA MET A 3 -63.88 -13.17 -52.91
C MET A 3 -62.53 -13.69 -52.43
N MET A 4 -61.45 -12.94 -52.29
CA MET A 4 -61.15 -11.55 -52.57
C MET A 4 -59.64 -11.47 -52.28
N LEU A 5 -58.87 -10.99 -53.24
CA LEU A 5 -57.46 -10.71 -53.06
C LEU A 5 -57.28 -9.70 -51.92
N ARG A 6 -56.43 -10.00 -50.94
CA ARG A 6 -55.89 -8.96 -50.05
C ARG A 6 -54.38 -9.10 -49.98
N ARG A 7 -53.70 -8.41 -50.91
CA ARG A 7 -52.28 -8.09 -50.80
C ARG A 7 -52.09 -7.26 -49.54
N TYR A 8 -51.30 -7.74 -48.59
CA TYR A 8 -50.74 -6.88 -47.55
C TYR A 8 -49.46 -6.26 -48.10
N SER A 9 -49.55 -5.01 -48.53
CA SER A 9 -48.40 -4.14 -48.73
C SER A 9 -47.88 -3.71 -47.35
N THR A 10 -46.86 -4.38 -46.83
CA THR A 10 -46.05 -3.79 -45.77
C THR A 10 -45.05 -2.83 -46.42
N GLU A 11 -45.45 -1.57 -46.53
CA GLU A 11 -44.56 -0.48 -46.89
C GLU A 11 -43.44 -0.38 -45.84
N CYS A 12 -42.21 -0.61 -46.27
CA CYS A 12 -41.02 -0.41 -45.47
C CYS A 12 -40.76 1.11 -45.37
N ASN A 13 -41.38 1.77 -44.39
CA ASN A 13 -41.12 3.19 -44.13
C ASN A 13 -39.82 3.35 -43.33
N ARG A 14 -38.67 3.32 -44.02
CA ARG A 14 -37.39 3.75 -43.45
C ARG A 14 -37.28 5.26 -43.61
N THR A 15 -37.72 6.01 -42.61
CA THR A 15 -37.36 7.42 -42.52
C THR A 15 -35.85 7.54 -42.33
N PRO A 16 -35.09 8.22 -43.21
CA PRO A 16 -33.72 8.56 -42.91
C PRO A 16 -33.75 9.70 -41.88
N PHE A 17 -33.48 9.38 -40.60
CA PHE A 17 -33.11 10.39 -39.61
C PHE A 17 -31.73 10.95 -40.00
N ARG A 18 -31.72 11.85 -40.98
CA ARG A 18 -30.51 12.57 -41.37
C ARG A 18 -30.32 13.70 -40.35
N LYS A 19 -29.74 13.34 -39.20
CA LYS A 19 -29.31 14.27 -38.17
C LYS A 19 -28.12 15.05 -38.74
N THR A 20 -28.40 16.11 -39.49
CA THR A 20 -27.36 17.04 -39.94
C THR A 20 -26.91 17.80 -38.70
N TRP A 21 -25.88 17.29 -38.05
CA TRP A 21 -25.15 18.03 -37.04
C TRP A 21 -24.58 19.25 -37.74
N GLY A 22 -25.21 20.41 -37.53
CA GLY A 22 -24.71 21.67 -38.05
C GLY A 22 -23.24 21.82 -37.68
N ARG A 23 -22.43 22.25 -38.64
CA ARG A 23 -21.05 22.65 -38.35
C ARG A 23 -21.13 24.04 -37.74
N TRP A 24 -21.28 24.10 -36.43
CA TRP A 24 -21.14 25.34 -35.66
C TRP A 24 -19.64 25.60 -35.56
N ALA A 25 -19.17 26.64 -36.26
CA ALA A 25 -17.80 27.10 -36.11
C ALA A 25 -17.64 27.71 -34.71
N PHE A 26 -16.70 27.17 -33.93
CA PHE A 26 -16.40 27.61 -32.57
C PHE A 26 -15.69 28.97 -32.61
N THR A 27 -16.08 29.91 -31.75
CA THR A 27 -15.42 31.22 -31.68
C THR A 27 -14.22 31.21 -30.72
N LEU A 28 -13.25 32.11 -30.93
CA LEU A 28 -12.08 32.26 -30.04
C LEU A 28 -12.48 32.55 -28.59
N ILE A 29 -13.49 33.40 -28.39
CA ILE A 29 -13.96 33.77 -27.06
C ILE A 29 -14.63 32.60 -26.34
N GLU A 30 -15.34 31.75 -27.08
CA GLU A 30 -16.02 30.57 -26.55
C GLU A 30 -15.00 29.53 -26.05
N LEU A 31 -13.90 29.33 -26.79
CA LEU A 31 -12.79 28.50 -26.33
C LEU A 31 -12.12 29.07 -25.08
N LEU A 32 -11.93 30.39 -25.01
CA LEU A 32 -11.32 31.04 -23.85
C LEU A 32 -12.17 30.86 -22.59
N VAL A 33 -13.49 31.05 -22.70
CA VAL A 33 -14.43 30.83 -21.59
C VAL A 33 -14.43 29.36 -21.16
N VAL A 34 -14.42 28.41 -22.10
CA VAL A 34 -14.36 26.97 -21.80
C VAL A 34 -13.07 26.60 -21.06
N LEU A 35 -11.92 27.10 -21.51
CA LEU A 35 -10.64 26.86 -20.83
C LEU A 35 -10.58 27.51 -19.45
N ALA A 36 -11.18 28.70 -19.27
CA ALA A 36 -11.30 29.33 -17.97
C ALA A 36 -12.13 28.49 -16.99
N ILE A 37 -13.28 27.96 -17.45
CA ILE A 37 -14.13 27.08 -16.64
C ILE A 37 -13.43 25.74 -16.37
N PHE A 38 -12.77 25.15 -17.37
CA PHE A 38 -12.01 23.90 -17.20
C PHE A 38 -10.87 24.05 -16.20
N GLY A 39 -10.11 25.15 -16.27
CA GLY A 39 -9.05 25.47 -15.32
C GLY A 39 -9.57 25.64 -13.89
N LEU A 40 -10.71 26.31 -13.73
CA LEU A 40 -11.38 26.45 -12.43
C LEU A 40 -11.82 25.09 -11.87
N LEU A 41 -12.46 24.24 -12.69
CA LEU A 41 -12.89 22.90 -12.29
C LEU A 41 -11.70 22.01 -11.92
N ALA A 42 -10.61 22.06 -12.70
CA ALA A 42 -9.39 21.32 -12.42
C ALA A 42 -8.76 21.75 -11.09
N ALA A 43 -8.71 23.06 -10.81
CA ALA A 43 -8.16 23.60 -9.58
C ALA A 43 -8.94 23.13 -8.33
N VAL A 44 -10.27 23.10 -8.39
CA VAL A 44 -11.13 22.64 -7.28
C VAL A 44 -11.08 21.12 -7.12
N SER A 45 -10.86 20.37 -8.19
CA SER A 45 -10.88 18.89 -8.16
C SER A 45 -9.58 18.27 -7.61
N LEU A 46 -8.42 18.93 -7.81
CA LEU A 46 -7.11 18.44 -7.39
C LEU A 46 -6.99 17.99 -5.91
N PRO A 47 -7.47 18.77 -4.91
CA PRO A 47 -7.32 18.38 -3.50
C PRO A 47 -8.02 17.05 -3.15
N TYR A 48 -9.13 16.72 -3.82
CA TYR A 48 -9.93 15.53 -3.50
C TYR A 48 -9.26 14.21 -3.92
N VAL A 49 -8.41 14.24 -4.95
CA VAL A 49 -7.71 13.04 -5.45
C VAL A 49 -6.73 12.47 -4.42
N ARG A 50 -6.20 13.31 -3.52
CA ARG A 50 -5.19 12.90 -2.52
C ARG A 50 -5.73 11.97 -1.44
N ASP A 51 -7.04 12.00 -1.18
CA ASP A 51 -7.65 11.23 -0.08
C ASP A 51 -8.12 9.83 -0.51
N ILE A 52 -8.30 9.59 -1.82
CA ILE A 52 -8.73 8.30 -2.37
C ILE A 52 -7.72 7.18 -2.05
N GLY A 53 -6.42 7.50 -1.94
CA GLY A 53 -5.36 6.53 -1.66
C GLY A 53 -5.28 6.05 -0.20
N LYS A 54 -5.72 6.86 0.78
CA LYS A 54 -5.47 6.61 2.21
C LYS A 54 -6.21 5.38 2.75
N GLY A 55 -7.49 5.22 2.37
CA GLY A 55 -8.31 4.08 2.80
C GLY A 55 -7.84 2.74 2.21
N SER A 56 -7.37 2.76 0.96
CA SER A 56 -6.78 1.59 0.30
C SER A 56 -5.46 1.17 0.93
N ALA A 57 -4.65 2.15 1.37
CA ALA A 57 -3.33 1.89 1.94
C ALA A 57 -3.39 1.04 3.22
N ILE A 58 -4.31 1.33 4.15
CA ILE A 58 -4.47 0.53 5.39
C ILE A 58 -4.91 -0.91 5.08
N LYS A 59 -5.85 -1.08 4.15
CA LYS A 59 -6.31 -2.41 3.72
C LYS A 59 -5.17 -3.20 3.09
N SER A 60 -4.39 -2.57 2.22
CA SER A 60 -3.18 -3.15 1.63
C SER A 60 -2.18 -3.57 2.71
N ALA A 61 -1.95 -2.71 3.71
CA ALA A 61 -1.04 -2.99 4.82
C ALA A 61 -1.48 -4.21 5.65
N MET A 62 -2.78 -4.33 5.92
CA MET A 62 -3.33 -5.50 6.60
C MET A 62 -3.13 -6.78 5.78
N HIS A 63 -3.42 -6.76 4.48
CA HIS A 63 -3.20 -7.92 3.62
C HIS A 63 -1.73 -8.31 3.56
N GLN A 64 -0.83 -7.34 3.40
CA GLN A 64 0.61 -7.55 3.42
C GLN A 64 1.06 -8.20 4.73
N LEU A 65 0.64 -7.68 5.89
CA LEU A 65 0.97 -8.25 7.19
C LEU A 65 0.39 -9.65 7.39
N LEU A 66 -0.85 -9.91 6.96
CA LEU A 66 -1.46 -11.25 7.04
C LEU A 66 -0.69 -12.28 6.21
N GLN A 67 -0.26 -11.90 5.01
CA GLN A 67 0.57 -12.75 4.14
C GLN A 67 1.93 -13.04 4.78
N ASP A 68 2.59 -12.02 5.31
CA ASP A 68 3.91 -12.16 5.92
C ASP A 68 3.85 -12.93 7.25
N LEU A 69 2.77 -12.80 8.03
CA LEU A 69 2.52 -13.62 9.23
C LEU A 69 2.26 -15.08 8.86
N ALA A 70 1.50 -15.34 7.79
CA ALA A 70 1.30 -16.70 7.29
C ALA A 70 2.63 -17.32 6.84
N TYR A 71 3.47 -16.55 6.15
CA TYR A 71 4.82 -16.96 5.77
C TYR A 71 5.72 -17.21 6.98
N ALA A 72 5.76 -16.31 7.97
CA ALA A 72 6.51 -16.46 9.21
C ALA A 72 6.10 -17.75 9.94
N ARG A 73 4.79 -18.04 10.01
CA ARG A 73 4.26 -19.26 10.61
C ARG A 73 4.69 -20.51 9.84
N GLN A 74 4.58 -20.50 8.52
CA GLN A 74 5.05 -21.61 7.68
C GLN A 74 6.54 -21.88 7.92
N ARG A 75 7.34 -20.81 8.02
CA ARG A 75 8.76 -20.91 8.32
C ARG A 75 9.03 -21.48 9.71
N ALA A 76 8.31 -21.02 10.73
CA ALA A 76 8.42 -21.54 12.09
C ALA A 76 8.14 -23.05 12.16
N ILE A 77 7.10 -23.51 11.47
CA ILE A 77 6.74 -24.93 11.42
C ILE A 77 7.79 -25.74 10.66
N SER A 78 8.23 -25.24 9.49
CA SER A 78 9.22 -25.92 8.63
C SER A 78 10.58 -26.09 9.32
N ASP A 79 11.05 -25.05 10.01
CA ASP A 79 12.35 -25.05 10.71
C ASP A 79 12.27 -25.60 12.13
N ARG A 80 11.07 -25.85 12.66
CA ARG A 80 10.83 -26.11 14.09
C ARG A 80 11.52 -25.06 14.97
N ALA A 81 11.39 -23.81 14.55
CA ALA A 81 12.09 -22.67 15.12
C ALA A 81 11.11 -21.59 15.54
N GLU A 82 11.50 -20.82 16.55
CA GLU A 82 10.75 -19.64 16.95
C GLU A 82 11.05 -18.49 15.99
N VAL A 83 10.00 -17.99 15.34
CA VAL A 83 10.04 -16.91 14.35
C VAL A 83 9.22 -15.74 14.84
N PHE A 84 9.80 -14.55 14.76
CA PHE A 84 9.23 -13.30 15.22
C PHE A 84 9.08 -12.32 14.06
N VAL A 85 8.00 -11.54 14.10
CA VAL A 85 7.85 -10.35 13.29
C VAL A 85 8.16 -9.15 14.18
N VAL A 86 9.27 -8.47 13.89
CA VAL A 86 9.80 -7.38 14.71
C VAL A 86 9.54 -6.06 14.02
N PHE A 87 8.90 -5.15 14.73
CA PHE A 87 8.63 -3.78 14.27
C PHE A 87 9.66 -2.83 14.86
N LEU A 88 10.02 -1.77 14.13
CA LEU A 88 11.03 -0.81 14.59
C LEU A 88 10.38 0.35 15.38
N PRO A 89 10.59 0.43 16.71
CA PRO A 89 10.07 1.53 17.53
C PRO A 89 10.92 2.79 17.38
N ASN A 90 10.62 3.83 18.16
CA ASN A 90 11.50 4.97 18.31
C ASN A 90 12.92 4.53 18.72
N VAL A 91 13.94 4.99 18.01
CA VAL A 91 15.33 4.71 18.34
C VAL A 91 15.80 5.39 19.62
N SER A 92 15.19 6.53 20.01
CA SER A 92 15.47 7.20 21.29
C SER A 92 15.11 6.34 22.50
N ARG A 93 14.30 5.29 22.30
CA ARG A 93 13.97 4.33 23.35
C ARG A 93 15.14 3.40 23.68
N TRP A 94 16.06 3.24 22.74
CA TRP A 94 17.35 2.57 22.95
C TRP A 94 18.30 3.62 23.51
N GLN A 95 18.17 3.96 24.80
CA GLN A 95 18.92 5.03 25.45
C GLN A 95 20.43 4.94 25.20
N GLY A 96 20.99 3.73 25.09
CA GLY A 96 22.40 3.53 24.73
C GLY A 96 22.79 4.11 23.36
N PHE A 97 21.93 4.06 22.34
CA PHE A 97 22.25 4.57 20.99
C PHE A 97 22.36 6.11 20.93
N VAL A 98 21.65 6.82 21.81
CA VAL A 98 21.59 8.30 21.76
C VAL A 98 22.63 8.94 22.66
N TRP A 99 22.91 8.36 23.82
CA TRP A 99 23.81 8.95 24.83
C TRP A 99 25.24 8.40 24.77
N ASP A 100 25.42 7.18 24.29
CA ASP A 100 26.73 6.55 24.06
C ASP A 100 26.69 5.78 22.73
N PRO A 101 26.60 6.51 21.59
CA PRO A 101 26.48 5.86 20.30
C PRO A 101 27.68 4.94 20.11
N PRO A 102 27.45 3.63 19.85
CA PRO A 102 28.56 2.71 19.66
C PRO A 102 29.46 3.28 18.57
N ALA A 103 30.78 3.26 18.81
CA ALA A 103 31.78 3.62 17.82
C ALA A 103 31.78 2.56 16.71
N LEU A 104 30.74 2.61 15.88
CA LEU A 104 30.52 1.68 14.79
C LEU A 104 31.45 2.08 13.64
N PRO A 105 32.11 1.11 12.99
CA PRO A 105 32.80 1.38 11.74
C PRO A 105 31.87 2.11 10.76
N PRO A 106 32.36 3.01 9.89
CA PRO A 106 31.52 3.85 9.03
C PRO A 106 30.43 3.08 8.25
N ARG A 107 30.76 1.88 7.76
CA ARG A 107 29.82 1.00 7.07
C ARG A 107 28.64 0.54 7.94
N GLN A 108 28.88 0.28 9.22
CA GLN A 108 27.82 -0.14 10.15
C GLN A 108 26.95 1.05 10.57
N MET A 109 27.53 2.25 10.64
CA MET A 109 26.81 3.50 10.87
C MET A 109 25.81 3.81 9.74
N GLU A 110 26.19 3.53 8.50
CA GLU A 110 25.32 3.66 7.33
C GLU A 110 24.11 2.70 7.43
N ILE A 111 24.36 1.44 7.78
CA ILE A 111 23.29 0.45 8.00
C ILE A 111 22.34 0.95 9.09
N ALA A 112 22.86 1.41 10.23
CA ALA A 112 22.04 1.92 11.33
C ALA A 112 21.17 3.12 10.89
N THR A 113 21.73 4.04 10.10
CA THR A 113 21.00 5.20 9.56
C THR A 113 19.89 4.76 8.61
N ASN A 114 20.18 3.79 7.74
CA ASN A 114 19.20 3.24 6.81
C ASN A 114 18.04 2.56 7.54
N LEU A 115 18.29 1.94 8.69
CA LEU A 115 17.23 1.35 9.53
C LEU A 115 16.27 2.41 10.08
N LEU A 116 16.72 3.64 10.34
CA LEU A 116 15.85 4.72 10.84
C LEU A 116 14.71 5.06 9.89
N ASN A 117 14.88 4.82 8.58
CA ASN A 117 13.81 5.01 7.59
C ASN A 117 12.62 4.08 7.82
N PHE A 118 12.83 2.96 8.52
CA PHE A 118 11.78 1.99 8.86
C PHE A 118 11.12 2.27 10.23
N GLN A 119 11.52 3.33 10.93
CA GLN A 119 10.93 3.68 12.21
C GLN A 119 9.41 3.86 12.11
N TYR A 120 8.65 3.17 12.98
CA TYR A 120 7.19 3.07 13.01
C TYR A 120 6.52 2.50 11.75
N ARG A 121 7.25 2.31 10.65
CA ARG A 121 6.69 1.97 9.35
C ARG A 121 7.20 0.65 8.81
N GLY A 122 8.23 0.07 9.39
CA GLY A 122 8.83 -1.16 8.89
C GLY A 122 8.89 -2.28 9.91
N TYR A 123 9.06 -3.47 9.36
CA TYR A 123 9.20 -4.71 10.10
C TYR A 123 10.15 -5.66 9.37
N ALA A 124 10.67 -6.62 10.12
CA ALA A 124 11.46 -7.72 9.61
C ALA A 124 11.04 -9.04 10.28
N ILE A 125 11.21 -10.15 9.58
CA ILE A 125 10.97 -11.49 10.13
C ILE A 125 12.33 -12.06 10.56
N VAL A 126 12.42 -12.47 11.82
CA VAL A 126 13.65 -13.00 12.43
C VAL A 126 13.41 -14.36 13.06
N ALA A 127 14.39 -15.24 13.01
CA ALA A 127 14.40 -16.50 13.75
C ALA A 127 15.46 -16.44 14.85
N LEU A 128 15.16 -17.01 16.02
CA LEU A 128 16.08 -17.02 17.16
C LEU A 128 16.98 -18.26 17.23
N ARG A 129 16.57 -19.36 16.61
CA ARG A 129 17.23 -20.67 16.64
C ARG A 129 16.86 -21.48 15.40
N ARG A 130 17.60 -22.55 15.10
CA ARG A 130 17.21 -23.59 14.13
C ARG A 130 17.09 -24.96 14.80
N ALA A 131 16.37 -25.88 14.16
CA ALA A 131 16.48 -27.30 14.47
C ALA A 131 17.95 -27.76 14.29
N GLY A 132 18.59 -28.18 15.38
CA GLY A 132 19.99 -28.61 15.39
C GLY A 132 20.98 -27.62 16.02
N ASP A 133 20.54 -26.42 16.41
CA ASP A 133 21.40 -25.50 17.17
C ASP A 133 21.71 -26.09 18.56
N GLN A 134 22.96 -25.93 19.01
CA GLN A 134 23.41 -26.46 20.29
C GLN A 134 22.75 -25.71 21.46
N PRO A 135 22.21 -26.42 22.47
CA PRO A 135 21.65 -25.78 23.65
C PRO A 135 22.68 -24.86 24.32
N GLY A 136 22.25 -23.64 24.67
CA GLY A 136 23.08 -22.63 25.32
C GLY A 136 23.68 -21.55 24.41
N ARG A 137 23.59 -21.68 23.07
CA ARG A 137 23.94 -20.61 22.12
C ARG A 137 22.76 -20.31 21.19
N GLY A 138 22.10 -19.17 21.38
CA GLY A 138 21.07 -18.68 20.44
C GLY A 138 21.71 -18.11 19.18
N SER A 139 21.10 -18.37 18.01
CA SER A 139 21.56 -17.82 16.72
C SER A 139 20.46 -16.94 16.13
N PHE A 140 20.62 -15.62 16.25
CA PHE A 140 19.67 -14.67 15.68
C PHE A 140 19.93 -14.53 14.17
N ARG A 141 18.91 -14.73 13.35
CA ARG A 141 19.00 -14.58 11.89
C ARG A 141 17.79 -13.86 11.33
N TYR A 142 18.04 -12.87 10.48
CA TYR A 142 17.02 -12.29 9.60
C TYR A 142 16.60 -13.30 8.53
N ILE A 143 15.32 -13.67 8.53
CA ILE A 143 14.71 -14.49 7.47
C ILE A 143 14.38 -13.61 6.27
N THR A 144 13.96 -12.37 6.54
CA THR A 144 13.69 -11.35 5.53
C THR A 144 14.50 -10.09 5.83
N GLU A 145 14.81 -9.34 4.78
CA GLU A 145 15.24 -7.95 4.91
C GLU A 145 14.15 -7.09 5.54
N TRP A 146 14.52 -5.88 5.98
CA TRP A 146 13.59 -4.87 6.46
C TRP A 146 12.64 -4.45 5.34
N ARG A 147 11.34 -4.47 5.63
CA ARG A 147 10.28 -4.10 4.70
C ARG A 147 9.43 -2.99 5.29
N ALA A 148 9.06 -2.02 4.45
CA ALA A 148 8.14 -0.96 4.83
C ALA A 148 6.68 -1.38 4.62
N LEU A 149 5.80 -0.84 5.45
CA LEU A 149 4.36 -0.80 5.22
C LEU A 149 4.05 0.12 4.02
N PRO A 150 2.89 -0.06 3.38
CA PRO A 150 2.44 0.79 2.29
C PRO A 150 2.48 2.28 2.64
N GLU A 151 2.59 3.13 1.63
CA GLU A 151 2.68 4.56 1.82
C GLU A 151 1.51 5.13 2.64
N GLY A 152 1.83 6.07 3.53
CA GLY A 152 0.85 6.66 4.44
C GLY A 152 0.44 5.80 5.63
N VAL A 153 0.90 4.55 5.73
CA VAL A 153 0.64 3.67 6.88
C VAL A 153 1.83 3.65 7.84
N PHE A 154 1.53 3.75 9.12
CA PHE A 154 2.48 3.61 10.22
C PHE A 154 1.79 3.00 11.44
N ILE A 155 2.57 2.42 12.33
CA ILE A 155 2.12 1.92 13.62
C ILE A 155 2.21 3.08 14.62
N PRO A 156 1.11 3.45 15.29
CA PRO A 156 1.11 4.57 16.23
C PRO A 156 2.17 4.37 17.34
N PRO A 157 2.98 5.40 17.68
CA PRO A 157 4.03 5.28 18.70
C PRO A 157 3.54 4.69 20.04
N ARG A 158 2.33 5.06 20.46
CA ARG A 158 1.66 4.53 21.66
C ARG A 158 1.50 3.00 21.70
N LYS A 159 1.52 2.33 20.55
CA LYS A 159 1.44 0.85 20.46
C LYS A 159 2.76 0.17 20.81
N PHE A 160 3.85 0.92 20.82
CA PHE A 160 5.13 0.42 21.31
C PHE A 160 5.27 0.63 22.82
N ASP A 161 4.52 1.54 23.43
CA ASP A 161 4.67 1.90 24.85
C ASP A 161 4.28 0.78 25.83
N GLU A 162 3.45 -0.17 25.38
CA GLU A 162 3.10 -1.37 26.14
C GLU A 162 4.36 -2.27 26.31
N GLN A 163 4.82 -2.45 27.55
CA GLN A 163 5.95 -3.33 27.89
C GLN A 163 5.61 -4.78 27.51
N PHE A 164 5.97 -5.21 26.31
CA PHE A 164 5.94 -6.60 25.94
C PHE A 164 7.17 -7.29 26.54
N SER A 165 7.00 -7.92 27.71
CA SER A 165 8.01 -8.84 28.25
C SER A 165 8.09 -10.06 27.34
N MET A 166 9.25 -10.30 26.72
CA MET A 166 9.46 -11.56 26.00
C MET A 166 9.30 -12.72 27.00
N PRO A 167 8.42 -13.70 26.76
CA PRO A 167 8.06 -14.71 27.76
C PRO A 167 9.16 -15.74 28.06
N PHE A 168 10.33 -15.63 27.43
CA PHE A 168 11.42 -16.60 27.60
C PHE A 168 12.72 -15.86 27.98
N ARG A 169 13.16 -16.11 29.22
CA ARG A 169 14.49 -15.78 29.75
C ARG A 169 15.29 -17.08 29.86
#